data_AF-A0A6G1DVD6-F1
#
_entry.id   AF-A0A6G1DVD6-F1
#
_cell.length_a   1.000
_cell.length_b   1.000
_cell.length_c   1.000
_cell.angle_alpha   90.00
_cell.angle_beta   90.00
_cell.angle_gamma   90.00
#
_symmetry.space_group_name_H-M   'P 1'
#
loop_
_entity.id
_entity.type
_entity.pdbx_description
1 polymer ?
#
loop_
_entity_poly.entity_id
_entity_poly.type
_entity_poly.pdbx_seq_one_letter_code
_entity_poly.pdbx_strand_id
1 'polypeptide(L)'
;MYGWEMLSFNIHDGFLEAIVRGNRSGLLTAADYNNLCQCENLDDVKMHLTATEYGPYLQNEPSPLHTTTIVEKCTLKLVDEYKHMMCQATEPLCTFLQYITYGHMIDNVVLIVTGTLHERDVNELLEKCHPLGMFDSIASLAVAQNMHELYRLVLVDTPLAPYFSECITSEDLDDMNIEIMRNTLYKAYLEDFYKFCEKLGGATAEIMCDLLSFEADRRAVSITINSIGTELTRDDRRKLYSNFGLLYPYGHEELAVCEDVDQVRGVMEKYPPYQSIFAKISYGESQMLDKAFYEEEVRRLCLSFEQQFHYAVFFAYIRLREQEIRNLMWISECVAQNQKNRVHDSVIRIRRCGGPQATVRGGKQQEVAANDEDEWPAAPRAMVTSSWARRWGGGHFGHTCSAFVKKGEYKGQTVAVKIIAKVKDYLIQFHCIRGFWLLDK
;
A
#
# COMPACT_ATOMS: atom_id res chain seq x y z
N MET A 1 -12.25 -16.49 -14.92
CA MET A 1 -13.30 -15.84 -15.75
C MET A 1 -12.84 -14.41 -16.03
N TYR A 2 -11.68 -14.25 -16.70
CA TYR A 2 -11.03 -12.95 -16.88
C TYR A 2 -11.59 -12.29 -18.15
N GLY A 3 -12.34 -11.19 -18.01
CA GLY A 3 -12.71 -10.36 -19.17
C GLY A 3 -14.08 -9.69 -19.13
N TRP A 4 -15.03 -10.17 -18.32
CA TRP A 4 -16.36 -9.54 -18.22
C TRP A 4 -16.33 -8.25 -17.39
N GLU A 5 -15.46 -8.17 -16.39
CA GLU A 5 -15.25 -6.97 -15.56
C GLU A 5 -14.73 -5.79 -16.39
N MET A 6 -13.81 -6.03 -17.34
CA MET A 6 -13.26 -5.00 -18.22
C MET A 6 -14.33 -4.27 -19.05
N LEU A 7 -15.46 -4.93 -19.33
CA LEU A 7 -16.52 -4.39 -20.18
C LEU A 7 -17.49 -3.48 -19.40
N SER A 8 -17.64 -3.68 -18.09
CA SER A 8 -18.64 -3.00 -17.26
C SER A 8 -18.03 -2.06 -16.22
N PHE A 9 -16.80 -2.31 -15.78
CA PHE A 9 -16.11 -1.51 -14.77
C PHE A 9 -16.02 -0.03 -15.14
N ASN A 10 -15.66 0.26 -16.41
CA ASN A 10 -15.49 1.63 -16.88
C ASN A 10 -16.79 2.44 -16.96
N ILE A 11 -17.96 1.78 -16.88
CA ILE A 11 -19.26 2.46 -16.97
C ILE A 11 -19.48 3.33 -15.73
N HIS A 12 -19.05 2.86 -14.56
CA HIS A 12 -19.30 3.51 -13.28
C HIS A 12 -18.00 4.00 -12.63
N ASP A 13 -16.93 3.22 -12.68
CA ASP A 13 -15.74 3.44 -11.85
C ASP A 13 -14.50 3.86 -12.64
N GLY A 14 -14.57 3.90 -13.97
CA GLY A 14 -13.43 4.25 -14.83
C GLY A 14 -12.87 5.66 -14.59
N PHE A 15 -13.75 6.62 -14.26
CA PHE A 15 -13.34 7.97 -13.89
C PHE A 15 -12.53 8.00 -12.59
N LEU A 16 -13.00 7.28 -11.57
CA LEU A 16 -12.36 7.22 -10.26
C LEU A 16 -11.03 6.45 -10.31
N GLU A 17 -10.95 5.36 -11.08
CA GLU A 17 -9.69 4.65 -11.30
C GLU A 17 -8.66 5.57 -11.98
N ALA A 18 -9.07 6.37 -12.96
CA ALA A 18 -8.17 7.31 -13.63
C ALA A 18 -7.65 8.39 -12.68
N ILE A 19 -8.50 8.92 -11.79
CA ILE A 19 -8.10 9.89 -10.75
C ILE A 19 -7.05 9.26 -9.83
N VAL A 20 -7.31 8.07 -9.29
CA VAL A 20 -6.38 7.39 -8.36
C VAL A 20 -5.03 7.14 -9.02
N ARG A 21 -5.02 6.71 -10.28
CA ARG A 21 -3.78 6.51 -11.04
C ARG A 21 -3.06 7.83 -11.34
N GLY A 22 -3.80 8.91 -11.54
CA GLY A 22 -3.28 10.27 -11.59
C GLY A 22 -2.59 10.66 -10.29
N ASN A 23 -3.30 10.55 -9.17
CA ASN A 23 -2.80 10.90 -7.84
C ASN A 23 -1.59 10.03 -7.41
N ARG A 24 -1.54 8.76 -7.85
CA ARG A 24 -0.34 7.91 -7.69
C ARG A 24 0.91 8.52 -8.33
N SER A 25 0.76 9.21 -9.46
CA SER A 25 1.88 9.91 -10.12
C SER A 25 2.39 11.11 -9.31
N GLY A 26 1.65 11.50 -8.27
CA GLY A 26 2.01 12.49 -7.27
C GLY A 26 2.72 11.98 -6.03
N LEU A 27 2.92 10.66 -5.91
CA LEU A 27 3.70 10.08 -4.80
C LEU A 27 5.18 10.44 -4.93
N LEU A 28 5.84 10.75 -3.81
CA LEU A 28 7.24 11.14 -3.76
C LEU A 28 8.14 10.05 -4.34
N THR A 29 9.06 10.46 -5.21
CA THR A 29 10.03 9.57 -5.82
C THR A 29 11.24 9.37 -4.91
N ALA A 30 12.06 8.36 -5.22
CA ALA A 30 13.33 8.15 -4.51
C ALA A 30 14.27 9.38 -4.61
N ALA A 31 14.18 10.16 -5.69
CA ALA A 31 14.95 11.39 -5.84
C ALA A 31 14.43 12.47 -4.87
N ASP A 32 13.12 12.61 -4.75
CA ASP A 32 12.50 13.57 -3.82
C ASP A 32 12.86 13.23 -2.36
N TYR A 33 12.80 11.94 -1.99
CA TYR A 33 13.25 11.49 -0.67
C TYR A 33 14.72 11.81 -0.42
N ASN A 34 15.60 11.61 -1.41
CA ASN A 34 17.03 11.94 -1.24
C ASN A 34 17.24 13.45 -1.04
N ASN A 35 16.46 14.29 -1.72
CA ASN A 35 16.51 15.75 -1.53
C ASN A 35 16.00 16.13 -0.13
N LEU A 36 14.91 15.52 0.34
CA LEU A 36 14.36 15.75 1.67
C LEU A 36 15.34 15.32 2.78
N CYS A 37 16.07 14.22 2.60
CA CYS A 37 17.10 13.78 3.55
C CYS A 37 18.27 14.76 3.67
N GLN A 38 18.50 15.62 2.67
CA GLN A 38 19.59 16.60 2.66
C GLN A 38 19.20 17.94 3.29
N CYS A 39 17.93 18.15 3.65
CA CYS A 39 17.44 19.37 4.27
C CYS A 39 18.09 19.60 5.65
N GLU A 40 18.35 20.86 6.00
CA GLU A 40 18.98 21.21 7.28
C GLU A 40 17.99 21.72 8.31
N ASN A 41 16.89 22.30 7.84
CA ASN A 41 15.85 22.89 8.68
C ASN A 41 14.46 22.55 8.11
N LEU A 42 13.41 22.81 8.89
CA LEU A 42 12.03 22.52 8.49
C LEU A 42 11.53 23.43 7.37
N ASP A 43 12.11 24.63 7.24
CA ASP A 43 11.80 25.55 6.14
C ASP A 43 12.31 25.00 4.79
N ASP A 44 13.48 24.34 4.76
CA ASP A 44 14.00 23.65 3.58
C ASP A 44 13.07 22.49 3.17
N VAL A 45 12.61 21.70 4.15
CA VAL A 45 11.63 20.62 3.93
C VAL A 45 10.36 21.19 3.31
N LYS A 46 9.83 22.29 3.86
CA LYS A 46 8.65 22.98 3.31
C LYS A 46 8.90 23.48 1.88
N MET A 47 10.06 24.04 1.59
CA MET A 47 10.42 24.51 0.25
C MET A 47 10.42 23.36 -0.77
N HIS A 48 11.03 22.23 -0.42
CA HIS A 48 11.02 21.03 -1.27
C HIS A 48 9.62 20.44 -1.44
N LEU A 49 8.81 20.38 -0.37
CA LEU A 49 7.42 19.93 -0.45
C LEU A 49 6.54 20.88 -1.29
N THR A 50 6.86 22.17 -1.33
CA THR A 50 6.12 23.14 -2.16
C THR A 50 6.33 22.91 -3.65
N ALA A 51 7.48 22.35 -4.05
CA ALA A 51 7.72 21.94 -5.43
C ALA A 51 6.94 20.68 -5.85
N THR A 52 6.36 19.97 -4.88
CA THR A 52 5.52 18.79 -5.09
C THR A 52 4.04 19.15 -5.01
N GLU A 53 3.16 18.16 -5.13
CA GLU A 53 1.72 18.35 -5.01
C GLU A 53 1.24 18.76 -3.60
N TYR A 54 2.12 18.84 -2.60
CA TYR A 54 1.80 19.34 -1.26
C TYR A 54 1.79 20.87 -1.17
N GLY A 55 2.25 21.58 -2.21
CA GLY A 55 2.38 23.03 -2.22
C GLY A 55 1.16 23.83 -1.73
N PRO A 56 -0.06 23.61 -2.27
CA PRO A 56 -1.23 24.39 -1.87
C PRO A 56 -1.56 24.33 -0.38
N TYR A 57 -1.22 23.22 0.29
CA TYR A 57 -1.56 22.99 1.71
C TYR A 57 -0.53 23.58 2.68
N LEU A 58 0.71 23.79 2.22
CA LEU A 58 1.82 24.28 3.05
C LEU A 58 2.13 25.77 2.84
N GLN A 59 1.68 26.37 1.74
CA GLN A 59 2.01 27.76 1.37
C GLN A 59 1.60 28.81 2.41
N ASN A 60 0.46 28.63 3.08
CA ASN A 60 -0.12 29.64 3.96
C ASN A 60 0.31 29.51 5.44
N GLU A 61 1.12 28.51 5.79
CA GLU A 61 1.51 28.28 7.19
C GLU A 61 2.63 29.24 7.65
N PRO A 62 2.41 30.03 8.71
CA PRO A 62 3.41 30.95 9.25
C PRO A 62 4.49 30.19 10.05
N SER A 63 5.70 30.75 10.12
CA SER A 63 6.77 30.25 10.99
C SER A 63 6.48 30.60 12.46
N PRO A 64 6.81 29.74 13.45
CA PRO A 64 7.63 28.53 13.36
C PRO A 64 6.84 27.29 12.92
N LEU A 65 7.44 26.50 12.02
CA LEU A 65 6.88 25.21 11.59
C LEU A 65 7.19 24.13 12.63
N HIS A 66 6.16 23.39 13.02
CA HIS A 66 6.30 22.16 13.79
C HIS A 66 6.17 20.95 12.88
N THR A 67 6.85 19.85 13.24
CA THR A 67 6.78 18.59 12.51
C THR A 67 5.36 18.03 12.43
N THR A 68 4.59 18.19 13.51
CA THR A 68 3.17 17.80 13.59
C THR A 68 2.32 18.55 12.58
N THR A 69 2.50 19.86 12.44
CA THR A 69 1.75 20.69 11.48
C THR A 69 1.98 20.24 10.04
N ILE A 70 3.21 19.88 9.66
CA ILE A 70 3.52 19.37 8.31
C ILE A 70 2.74 18.07 8.06
N VAL A 71 2.75 17.15 9.03
CA VAL A 71 2.05 15.87 8.94
C VAL A 71 0.54 16.06 8.86
N GLU A 72 -0.02 16.92 9.71
CA GLU A 72 -1.45 17.25 9.71
C GLU A 72 -1.89 17.78 8.34
N LYS A 73 -1.15 18.70 7.73
CA LYS A 73 -1.48 19.20 6.38
C LYS A 73 -1.38 18.13 5.30
N CYS A 74 -0.38 17.26 5.38
CA CYS A 74 -0.25 16.12 4.46
C CYS A 74 -1.43 15.13 4.61
N THR A 75 -1.85 14.87 5.85
CA THR A 75 -3.03 14.04 6.15
C THR A 75 -4.32 14.70 5.66
N LEU A 76 -4.48 16.02 5.82
CA LEU A 76 -5.64 16.75 5.30
C LEU A 76 -5.78 16.63 3.79
N LYS A 77 -4.66 16.73 3.04
CA LYS A 77 -4.68 16.48 1.59
C LYS A 77 -5.21 15.08 1.26
N LEU A 78 -4.72 14.05 1.94
CA LEU A 78 -5.18 12.67 1.76
C LEU A 78 -6.69 12.55 2.05
N VAL A 79 -7.16 13.18 3.12
CA VAL A 79 -8.56 13.18 3.54
C VAL A 79 -9.45 13.88 2.52
N ASP A 80 -9.03 15.01 1.99
CA ASP A 80 -9.81 15.77 0.99
C ASP A 80 -9.92 15.00 -0.33
N GLU A 81 -8.81 14.40 -0.80
CA GLU A 81 -8.82 13.52 -1.96
C GLU A 81 -9.74 12.31 -1.74
N TYR A 82 -9.70 11.72 -0.55
CA TYR A 82 -10.52 10.57 -0.20
C TYR A 82 -12.01 10.91 -0.16
N LYS A 83 -12.37 12.04 0.46
CA LYS A 83 -13.74 12.55 0.48
C LYS A 83 -14.25 12.86 -0.93
N HIS A 84 -13.39 13.41 -1.80
CA HIS A 84 -13.74 13.64 -3.20
C HIS A 84 -14.09 12.34 -3.93
N MET A 85 -13.29 11.29 -3.73
CA MET A 85 -13.56 9.96 -4.30
C MET A 85 -14.86 9.36 -3.75
N MET A 86 -15.10 9.47 -2.44
CA MET A 86 -16.32 8.99 -1.78
C MET A 86 -17.59 9.65 -2.34
N CYS A 87 -17.58 10.96 -2.57
CA CYS A 87 -18.75 11.69 -3.11
C CYS A 87 -19.15 11.26 -4.53
N GLN A 88 -18.23 10.65 -5.27
CA GLN A 88 -18.41 10.24 -6.66
C GLN A 88 -18.57 8.72 -6.81
N ALA A 89 -18.27 7.96 -5.76
CA ALA A 89 -18.35 6.50 -5.78
C ALA A 89 -19.81 6.03 -5.72
N THR A 90 -20.18 5.13 -6.63
CA THR A 90 -21.44 4.40 -6.60
C THR A 90 -21.24 3.00 -6.02
N GLU A 91 -22.32 2.31 -5.64
CA GLU A 91 -22.21 0.89 -5.28
C GLU A 91 -21.70 0.07 -6.48
N PRO A 92 -20.75 -0.88 -6.29
CA PRO A 92 -20.25 -1.42 -5.02
C PRO A 92 -18.99 -0.73 -4.45
N LEU A 93 -18.39 0.23 -5.18
CA LEU A 93 -17.17 0.93 -4.76
C LEU A 93 -17.37 1.78 -3.50
N CYS A 94 -18.53 2.39 -3.32
CA CYS A 94 -18.84 3.17 -2.10
C CYS A 94 -18.67 2.32 -0.82
N THR A 95 -19.25 1.12 -0.80
CA THR A 95 -19.10 0.18 0.33
C THR A 95 -17.65 -0.26 0.50
N PHE A 96 -16.94 -0.53 -0.60
CA PHE A 96 -15.51 -0.89 -0.54
C PHE A 96 -14.67 0.21 0.11
N LEU A 97 -14.91 1.48 -0.26
CA LEU A 97 -14.23 2.59 0.37
C LEU A 97 -14.62 2.71 1.85
N GLN A 98 -15.90 2.59 2.21
CA GLN A 98 -16.32 2.58 3.62
C GLN A 98 -15.56 1.55 4.47
N TYR A 99 -15.34 0.34 3.96
CA TYR A 99 -14.52 -0.65 4.67
C TYR A 99 -13.12 -0.13 5.01
N ILE A 100 -12.47 0.62 4.13
CA ILE A 100 -11.15 1.24 4.41
C ILE A 100 -11.23 2.18 5.62
N THR A 101 -12.33 2.94 5.76
CA THR A 101 -12.52 3.85 6.90
C THR A 101 -12.68 3.11 8.23
N TYR A 102 -13.22 1.89 8.22
CA TYR A 102 -13.49 1.13 9.45
C TYR A 102 -12.22 0.84 10.24
N GLY A 103 -11.08 0.62 9.58
CA GLY A 103 -9.79 0.49 10.26
C GLY A 103 -9.45 1.72 11.10
N HIS A 104 -9.57 2.92 10.51
CA HIS A 104 -9.34 4.18 11.23
C HIS A 104 -10.39 4.45 12.32
N MET A 105 -11.65 4.03 12.10
CA MET A 105 -12.68 4.15 13.12
C MET A 105 -12.35 3.29 14.34
N ILE A 106 -11.87 2.06 14.15
CA ILE A 106 -11.45 1.18 15.25
C ILE A 106 -10.30 1.84 16.04
N ASP A 107 -9.28 2.37 15.36
CA ASP A 107 -8.16 3.05 16.02
C ASP A 107 -8.62 4.27 16.83
N ASN A 108 -9.53 5.08 16.27
CA ASN A 108 -10.09 6.25 16.95
C ASN A 108 -10.92 5.86 18.17
N VAL A 109 -11.75 4.81 18.08
CA VAL A 109 -12.51 4.30 19.22
C VAL A 109 -11.55 3.86 20.33
N VAL A 110 -10.53 3.07 19.99
CA VAL A 110 -9.54 2.60 20.97
C VAL A 110 -8.80 3.78 21.61
N LEU A 111 -8.37 4.77 20.82
CA LEU A 111 -7.67 5.96 21.31
C LEU A 111 -8.51 6.74 22.32
N ILE A 112 -9.80 6.94 22.04
CA ILE A 112 -10.71 7.67 22.93
C ILE A 112 -10.96 6.88 24.21
N VAL A 113 -11.14 5.57 24.12
CA VAL A 113 -11.33 4.70 25.30
C VAL A 113 -10.12 4.74 26.22
N THR A 114 -8.90 4.58 25.68
CA THR A 114 -7.66 4.69 26.46
C THR A 114 -7.49 6.10 27.05
N GLY A 115 -7.82 7.14 26.28
CA GLY A 115 -7.74 8.52 26.76
C GLY A 115 -8.70 8.82 27.91
N THR A 116 -9.91 8.26 27.85
CA THR A 116 -10.94 8.39 28.89
C THR A 116 -10.54 7.64 30.16
N LEU A 117 -9.94 6.44 30.02
CA LEU A 117 -9.41 5.67 31.15
C LEU A 117 -8.34 6.45 31.92
N HIS A 118 -7.51 7.23 31.22
CA HIS A 118 -6.49 8.08 31.82
C HIS A 118 -6.96 9.50 32.16
N GLU A 119 -8.27 9.77 32.18
CA GLU A 119 -8.86 11.07 32.53
C GLU A 119 -8.32 12.25 31.69
N ARG A 120 -8.02 12.02 30.41
CA ARG A 120 -7.57 13.09 29.48
C ARG A 120 -8.75 13.87 28.92
N ASP A 121 -8.50 15.14 28.60
CA ASP A 121 -9.51 16.02 28.01
C ASP A 121 -9.94 15.52 26.62
N VAL A 122 -11.26 15.42 26.42
CA VAL A 122 -11.88 14.93 25.18
C VAL A 122 -11.42 15.74 23.96
N ASN A 123 -11.31 17.06 24.10
CA ASN A 123 -10.92 17.94 23.01
C ASN A 123 -9.47 17.66 22.55
N GLU A 124 -8.55 17.39 23.49
CA GLU A 124 -7.17 17.03 23.14
C GLU A 124 -7.09 15.66 22.45
N LEU A 125 -7.96 14.72 22.84
CA LEU A 125 -8.05 13.42 22.19
C LEU A 125 -8.63 13.52 20.78
N LEU A 126 -9.66 14.36 20.58
CA LEU A 126 -10.28 14.57 19.27
C LEU A 126 -9.30 15.21 18.27
N GLU A 127 -8.40 16.08 18.72
CA GLU A 127 -7.33 16.63 17.87
C GLU A 127 -6.32 15.56 17.40
N LYS A 128 -6.17 14.48 18.17
CA LYS A 128 -5.28 13.35 17.83
C LYS A 128 -5.97 12.25 17.03
N CYS A 129 -7.29 12.30 16.87
CA CYS A 129 -8.03 11.32 16.07
C CYS A 129 -7.72 11.47 14.58
N HIS A 130 -7.70 10.33 13.88
CA HIS A 130 -7.49 10.33 12.43
C HIS A 130 -8.76 10.83 11.71
N PRO A 131 -8.69 11.85 10.82
CA PRO A 131 -9.88 12.45 10.23
C PRO A 131 -10.72 11.52 9.34
N LEU A 132 -10.14 10.43 8.80
CA LEU A 132 -10.88 9.42 8.02
C LEU A 132 -11.78 8.53 8.88
N GLY A 133 -11.49 8.41 10.18
CA GLY A 133 -12.24 7.57 11.11
C GLY A 133 -13.20 8.36 12.01
N MET A 134 -13.47 9.63 11.68
CA MET A 134 -14.36 10.50 12.44
C MET A 134 -15.83 10.21 12.08
N PHE A 135 -16.68 10.12 13.10
CA PHE A 135 -18.12 9.97 12.95
C PHE A 135 -18.85 10.82 13.99
N ASP A 136 -20.11 11.18 13.72
CA ASP A 136 -20.84 12.22 14.46
C ASP A 136 -20.95 11.95 15.97
N SER A 137 -21.04 10.68 16.37
CA SER A 137 -21.20 10.26 17.77
C SER A 137 -19.88 10.00 18.51
N ILE A 138 -18.71 10.32 17.92
CA ILE A 138 -17.41 9.97 18.52
C ILE A 138 -17.16 10.67 19.86
N ALA A 139 -17.60 11.93 20.01
CA ALA A 139 -17.44 12.68 21.25
C ALA A 139 -18.23 12.08 22.43
N SER A 140 -19.32 11.36 22.14
CA SER A 140 -20.14 10.69 23.15
C SER A 140 -19.44 9.48 23.78
N LEU A 141 -18.39 8.93 23.13
CA LEU A 141 -17.61 7.81 23.68
C LEU A 141 -16.88 8.19 24.96
N ALA A 142 -16.47 9.45 25.10
CA ALA A 142 -15.74 9.91 26.27
C ALA A 142 -16.57 9.95 27.56
N VAL A 143 -17.90 9.77 27.45
CA VAL A 143 -18.80 9.71 28.61
C VAL A 143 -18.92 8.27 29.14
N ALA A 144 -18.62 7.26 28.30
CA ALA A 144 -18.82 5.87 28.66
C ALA A 144 -17.72 5.38 29.62
N GLN A 145 -18.12 4.80 30.75
CA GLN A 145 -17.19 4.24 31.75
C GLN A 145 -17.03 2.73 31.64
N ASN A 146 -17.97 2.06 30.97
CA ASN A 146 -18.02 0.60 30.84
C ASN A 146 -18.21 0.18 29.38
N MET A 147 -17.71 -1.00 29.03
CA MET A 147 -17.85 -1.55 27.66
C MET A 147 -19.31 -1.67 27.21
N HIS A 148 -20.22 -2.02 28.12
CA HIS A 148 -21.65 -2.11 27.86
C HIS A 148 -22.31 -0.76 27.55
N GLU A 149 -21.91 0.30 28.27
CA GLU A 149 -22.42 1.65 28.02
C GLU A 149 -21.86 2.19 26.70
N LEU A 150 -20.58 1.94 26.44
CA LEU A 150 -19.92 2.30 25.20
C LEU A 150 -20.62 1.66 23.99
N TYR A 151 -20.97 0.38 24.09
CA TYR A 151 -21.74 -0.31 23.07
C TYR A 151 -23.11 0.33 22.84
N ARG A 152 -23.87 0.58 23.91
CA ARG A 152 -25.25 1.12 23.83
C ARG A 152 -25.31 2.56 23.35
N LEU A 153 -24.38 3.41 23.77
CA LEU A 153 -24.43 4.85 23.52
C LEU A 153 -23.97 5.23 22.11
N VAL A 154 -23.02 4.48 21.57
CA VAL A 154 -22.33 4.90 20.34
C VAL A 154 -22.30 3.82 19.29
N LEU A 155 -22.04 2.57 19.68
CA LEU A 155 -21.69 1.56 18.68
C LEU A 155 -22.88 0.96 17.96
N VAL A 156 -24.09 0.98 18.53
CA VAL A 156 -25.32 0.47 17.86
C VAL A 156 -25.57 1.18 16.53
N ASP A 157 -25.28 2.48 16.45
CA ASP A 157 -25.52 3.29 15.25
C ASP A 157 -24.31 3.30 14.29
N THR A 158 -23.20 2.67 14.67
CA THR A 158 -22.00 2.57 13.83
C THR A 158 -21.98 1.28 13.04
N PRO A 159 -21.36 1.26 11.85
CA PRO A 159 -21.14 0.02 11.09
C PRO A 159 -20.21 -0.97 11.82
N LEU A 160 -19.61 -0.58 12.94
CA LEU A 160 -18.80 -1.46 13.79
C LEU A 160 -19.65 -2.29 14.76
N ALA A 161 -20.95 -2.01 14.92
CA ALA A 161 -21.84 -2.72 15.85
C ALA A 161 -21.73 -4.26 15.80
N PRO A 162 -21.65 -4.90 14.60
CA PRO A 162 -21.55 -6.35 14.50
C PRO A 162 -20.22 -6.92 15.02
N TYR A 163 -19.15 -6.12 15.03
CA TYR A 163 -17.83 -6.57 15.48
C TYR A 163 -17.71 -6.59 17.01
N PHE A 164 -18.50 -5.75 17.69
CA PHE A 164 -18.49 -5.66 19.14
C PHE A 164 -19.29 -6.76 19.83
N SER A 165 -20.24 -7.42 19.16
CA SER A 165 -21.02 -8.49 19.80
C SER A 165 -20.18 -9.67 20.28
N GLU A 166 -19.01 -9.89 19.67
CA GLU A 166 -18.06 -10.94 20.06
C GLU A 166 -17.10 -10.52 21.19
N CYS A 167 -17.06 -9.23 21.54
CA CYS A 167 -16.05 -8.66 22.46
C CYS A 167 -16.53 -8.48 23.92
N ILE A 168 -17.81 -8.70 24.24
CA ILE A 168 -18.46 -8.24 25.50
C ILE A 168 -18.11 -9.11 26.74
N THR A 169 -17.08 -9.94 26.70
CA THR A 169 -16.83 -10.93 27.77
C THR A 169 -16.14 -10.41 29.02
N SER A 170 -15.53 -9.21 29.01
CA SER A 170 -14.82 -8.63 30.17
C SER A 170 -15.48 -7.33 30.64
N GLU A 171 -15.82 -7.27 31.92
CA GLU A 171 -16.49 -6.11 32.55
C GLU A 171 -15.53 -4.93 32.78
N ASP A 172 -14.22 -5.19 32.93
CA ASP A 172 -13.23 -4.17 33.28
C ASP A 172 -12.43 -3.67 32.07
N LEU A 173 -12.34 -2.34 31.94
CA LEU A 173 -11.57 -1.63 30.91
C LEU A 173 -10.15 -1.32 31.41
N ASP A 174 -9.23 -2.26 31.26
CA ASP A 174 -7.80 -2.04 31.51
C ASP A 174 -7.03 -1.85 30.20
N ASP A 175 -5.83 -1.25 30.25
CA ASP A 175 -4.96 -1.06 29.07
C ASP A 175 -4.74 -2.36 28.28
N MET A 176 -4.57 -3.48 28.97
CA MET A 176 -4.45 -4.81 28.35
C MET A 176 -5.73 -5.23 27.64
N ASN A 177 -6.89 -5.05 28.29
CA ASN A 177 -8.20 -5.41 27.70
C ASN A 177 -8.55 -4.51 26.52
N ILE A 178 -8.11 -3.25 26.54
CA ILE A 178 -8.29 -2.31 25.42
C ILE A 178 -7.48 -2.75 24.20
N GLU A 179 -6.26 -3.25 24.36
CA GLU A 179 -5.48 -3.83 23.25
C GLU A 179 -6.06 -5.17 22.77
N ILE A 180 -6.57 -6.02 23.68
CA ILE A 180 -7.30 -7.25 23.31
C ILE A 180 -8.55 -6.89 22.49
N MET A 181 -9.30 -5.87 22.92
CA MET A 181 -10.46 -5.34 22.21
C MET A 181 -10.05 -4.83 20.82
N ARG A 182 -8.99 -4.02 20.71
CA ARG A 182 -8.46 -3.55 19.42
C ARG A 182 -8.22 -4.73 18.48
N ASN A 183 -7.48 -5.75 18.93
CA ASN A 183 -7.12 -6.90 18.10
C ASN A 183 -8.35 -7.74 17.70
N THR A 184 -9.31 -7.91 18.60
CA THR A 184 -10.54 -8.66 18.33
C THR A 184 -11.43 -7.93 17.31
N LEU A 185 -11.58 -6.61 17.45
CA LEU A 185 -12.30 -5.77 16.49
C LEU A 185 -11.65 -5.81 15.11
N TYR A 186 -10.32 -5.71 15.07
CA TYR A 186 -9.59 -5.79 13.81
C TYR A 186 -9.70 -7.16 13.15
N LYS A 187 -9.71 -8.24 13.93
CA LYS A 187 -9.97 -9.59 13.42
C LYS A 187 -11.34 -9.67 12.76
N ALA A 188 -12.41 -9.25 13.45
CA ALA A 188 -13.76 -9.30 12.92
C ALA A 188 -13.91 -8.43 11.66
N TYR A 189 -13.31 -7.24 11.66
CA TYR A 189 -13.24 -6.35 10.50
C TYR A 189 -12.51 -7.00 9.30
N LEU A 190 -11.35 -7.61 9.54
CA LEU A 190 -10.57 -8.25 8.49
C LEU A 190 -11.32 -9.44 7.87
N GLU A 191 -12.01 -10.24 8.69
CA GLU A 191 -12.80 -11.37 8.22
C GLU A 191 -14.02 -10.94 7.39
N ASP A 192 -14.72 -9.88 7.82
CA ASP A 192 -15.85 -9.34 7.06
C ASP A 192 -15.38 -8.71 5.75
N PHE A 193 -14.28 -7.95 5.79
CA PHE A 193 -13.73 -7.32 4.60
C PHE A 193 -13.21 -8.36 3.58
N TYR A 194 -12.63 -9.46 4.05
CA TYR A 194 -12.24 -10.59 3.20
C TYR A 194 -13.45 -11.22 2.50
N LYS A 195 -14.52 -11.54 3.25
CA LYS A 195 -15.78 -12.09 2.70
C LYS A 195 -16.42 -11.13 1.69
N PHE A 196 -16.38 -9.83 1.96
CA PHE A 196 -16.85 -8.81 1.02
C PHE A 196 -16.03 -8.82 -0.28
N CYS A 197 -14.70 -8.90 -0.19
CA CYS A 197 -13.82 -8.99 -1.36
C CYS A 197 -14.05 -10.26 -2.18
N GLU A 198 -14.26 -11.42 -1.53
CA GLU A 198 -14.62 -12.67 -2.21
C GLU A 198 -15.96 -12.56 -2.95
N LYS A 199 -16.94 -11.86 -2.35
CA LYS A 199 -18.26 -11.63 -2.97
C LYS A 199 -18.17 -10.76 -4.22
N LEU A 200 -17.27 -9.77 -4.25
CA LEU A 200 -17.03 -8.94 -5.43
C LEU A 200 -16.45 -9.76 -6.60
N GLY A 201 -15.58 -10.72 -6.28
CA GLY A 201 -15.01 -11.64 -7.26
C GLY A 201 -13.97 -11.02 -8.20
N GLY A 202 -13.60 -11.83 -9.20
CA GLY A 202 -12.69 -11.49 -10.30
C GLY A 202 -11.33 -10.95 -9.87
N ALA A 203 -10.80 -9.97 -10.62
CA ALA A 203 -9.44 -9.46 -10.38
C ALA A 203 -9.34 -8.72 -9.04
N THR A 204 -10.44 -8.11 -8.58
CA THR A 204 -10.48 -7.45 -7.27
C THR A 204 -10.29 -8.46 -6.14
N ALA A 205 -11.01 -9.58 -6.16
CA ALA A 205 -10.90 -10.61 -5.13
C ALA A 205 -9.47 -11.19 -5.07
N GLU A 206 -8.88 -11.56 -6.20
CA GLU A 206 -7.56 -12.19 -6.22
C GLU A 206 -6.47 -11.29 -5.61
N ILE A 207 -6.43 -10.01 -6.01
CA ILE A 207 -5.42 -9.07 -5.51
C ILE A 207 -5.72 -8.68 -4.06
N MET A 208 -6.98 -8.34 -3.75
CA MET A 208 -7.33 -7.84 -2.42
C MET A 208 -7.26 -8.94 -1.36
N CYS A 209 -7.67 -10.17 -1.67
CA CYS A 209 -7.54 -11.30 -0.75
C CYS A 209 -6.06 -11.63 -0.47
N ASP A 210 -5.15 -11.51 -1.45
CA ASP A 210 -3.71 -11.66 -1.19
C ASP A 210 -3.18 -10.55 -0.27
N LEU A 211 -3.58 -9.29 -0.50
CA LEU A 211 -3.19 -8.16 0.36
C LEU A 211 -3.73 -8.31 1.79
N LEU A 212 -4.99 -8.70 1.95
CA LEU A 212 -5.61 -8.92 3.26
C LEU A 212 -5.01 -10.13 3.99
N SER A 213 -4.66 -11.19 3.26
CA SER A 213 -3.99 -12.36 3.83
C SER A 213 -2.63 -11.97 4.42
N PHE A 214 -1.87 -11.14 3.70
CA PHE A 214 -0.61 -10.61 4.20
C PHE A 214 -0.79 -9.72 5.44
N GLU A 215 -1.81 -8.86 5.47
CA GLU A 215 -2.10 -8.03 6.65
C GLU A 215 -2.53 -8.88 7.85
N ALA A 216 -3.35 -9.93 7.64
CA ALA A 216 -3.73 -10.88 8.68
C ALA A 216 -2.51 -11.61 9.26
N ASP A 217 -1.61 -12.11 8.39
CA ASP A 217 -0.37 -12.78 8.80
C ASP A 217 0.56 -11.82 9.55
N ARG A 218 0.71 -10.57 9.08
CA ARG A 218 1.50 -9.52 9.76
C ARG A 218 0.98 -9.24 11.17
N ARG A 219 -0.35 -9.12 11.32
CA ARG A 219 -0.98 -8.91 12.63
C ARG A 219 -0.80 -10.11 13.55
N ALA A 220 -0.94 -11.34 13.05
CA ALA A 220 -0.70 -12.54 13.85
C ALA A 220 0.74 -12.58 14.40
N VAL A 221 1.74 -12.25 13.57
CA VAL A 221 3.14 -12.15 13.99
C VAL A 221 3.34 -11.02 15.00
N SER A 222 2.78 -9.83 14.75
CA SER A 222 2.90 -8.68 15.65
C SER A 222 2.27 -8.95 17.02
N ILE A 223 1.08 -9.56 17.06
CA ILE A 223 0.42 -10.00 18.30
C ILE A 223 1.30 -11.02 19.02
N THR A 224 1.85 -12.01 18.31
CA THR A 224 2.73 -13.02 18.91
C THR A 224 3.93 -12.35 19.58
N ILE A 225 4.65 -11.48 18.88
CA ILE A 225 5.84 -10.78 19.41
C ILE A 225 5.49 -9.89 20.60
N ASN A 226 4.43 -9.08 20.49
CA ASN A 226 4.02 -8.16 21.55
C ASN A 226 3.45 -8.90 22.79
N SER A 227 2.96 -10.13 22.60
CA SER A 227 2.48 -10.96 23.70
C SER A 227 3.59 -11.70 24.46
N ILE A 228 4.83 -11.73 23.94
CA ILE A 228 5.98 -12.34 24.62
C ILE A 228 6.27 -11.51 25.89
N GLY A 229 6.25 -12.17 27.05
CA GLY A 229 6.45 -11.51 28.35
C GLY A 229 5.18 -10.94 29.00
N THR A 230 4.00 -11.17 28.42
CA THR A 230 2.70 -10.85 29.02
C THR A 230 2.03 -12.08 29.65
N GLU A 231 1.02 -11.89 30.49
CA GLU A 231 0.26 -12.97 31.15
C GLU A 231 -0.77 -13.66 30.22
N LEU A 232 -0.74 -13.36 28.92
CA LEU A 232 -1.70 -13.87 27.95
C LEU A 232 -1.51 -15.37 27.70
N THR A 233 -2.58 -16.16 27.86
CA THR A 233 -2.54 -17.60 27.63
C THR A 233 -2.42 -17.94 26.13
N ARG A 234 -1.93 -19.14 25.82
CA ARG A 234 -1.80 -19.63 24.44
C ARG A 234 -3.15 -19.70 23.72
N ASP A 235 -4.21 -20.05 24.45
CA ASP A 235 -5.56 -20.14 23.90
C ASP A 235 -6.14 -18.75 23.59
N ASP A 236 -5.84 -17.75 24.42
CA ASP A 236 -6.27 -16.38 24.16
C ASP A 236 -5.51 -15.76 22.98
N ARG A 237 -4.21 -16.04 22.82
CA ARG A 237 -3.46 -15.68 21.60
C ARG A 237 -4.14 -16.24 20.35
N ARG A 238 -4.54 -17.52 20.37
CA ARG A 238 -5.21 -18.17 19.23
C ARG A 238 -6.53 -17.51 18.88
N LYS A 239 -7.29 -17.02 19.86
CA LYS A 239 -8.56 -16.30 19.61
C LYS A 239 -8.34 -14.97 18.90
N LEU A 240 -7.18 -14.33 19.07
CA LEU A 240 -6.87 -13.03 18.45
C LEU A 240 -6.44 -13.15 16.99
N TYR A 241 -6.00 -14.32 16.53
CA TYR A 241 -5.63 -14.53 15.13
C TYR A 241 -6.85 -14.58 14.22
N SER A 242 -6.73 -13.98 13.03
CA SER A 242 -7.77 -14.03 11.99
C SER A 242 -7.88 -15.43 11.41
N ASN A 243 -9.09 -15.88 11.02
CA ASN A 243 -9.30 -17.25 10.53
C ASN A 243 -8.95 -17.45 9.03
N PHE A 244 -8.11 -16.58 8.47
CA PHE A 244 -7.69 -16.63 7.07
C PHE A 244 -6.25 -16.10 6.93
N GLY A 245 -5.58 -16.42 5.83
CA GLY A 245 -4.17 -16.11 5.59
C GLY A 245 -3.36 -17.32 5.17
N LEU A 246 -2.06 -17.13 4.89
CA LEU A 246 -1.17 -18.25 4.54
C LEU A 246 -0.77 -19.06 5.78
N LEU A 247 -0.82 -18.43 6.96
CA LEU A 247 -0.47 -19.07 8.24
C LEU A 247 -1.63 -19.88 8.83
N TYR A 248 -2.86 -19.67 8.37
CA TYR A 248 -4.00 -20.45 8.82
C TYR A 248 -4.05 -21.83 8.14
N PRO A 249 -4.30 -22.95 8.86
CA PRO A 249 -4.44 -23.10 10.31
C PRO A 249 -3.13 -23.49 11.03
N TYR A 250 -2.21 -24.17 10.35
CA TYR A 250 -1.05 -24.80 10.99
C TYR A 250 -0.02 -23.81 11.55
N GLY A 251 0.21 -22.69 10.86
CA GLY A 251 1.12 -21.65 11.31
C GLY A 251 0.63 -20.97 12.59
N HIS A 252 -0.69 -20.82 12.76
CA HIS A 252 -1.26 -20.27 13.99
C HIS A 252 -1.05 -21.17 15.21
N GLU A 253 -1.12 -22.48 15.04
CA GLU A 253 -0.84 -23.43 16.11
C GLU A 253 0.62 -23.36 16.55
N GLU A 254 1.54 -23.23 15.59
CA GLU A 254 2.97 -23.07 15.90
C GLU A 254 3.28 -21.70 16.53
N LEU A 255 2.68 -20.62 16.03
CA LEU A 255 2.84 -19.26 16.58
C LEU A 255 2.29 -19.14 18.00
N ALA A 256 1.17 -19.79 18.32
CA ALA A 256 0.60 -19.76 19.66
C ALA A 256 1.53 -20.38 20.73
N VAL A 257 2.42 -21.30 20.31
CA VAL A 257 3.39 -21.97 21.20
C VAL A 257 4.71 -21.20 21.32
N CYS A 258 4.97 -20.25 20.42
CA CYS A 258 6.22 -19.50 20.42
C CYS A 258 6.39 -18.63 21.67
N GLU A 259 7.56 -18.75 22.30
CA GLU A 259 7.96 -18.00 23.50
C GLU A 259 9.12 -17.03 23.22
N ASP A 260 9.74 -17.11 22.04
CA ASP A 260 10.85 -16.26 21.64
C ASP A 260 10.72 -15.81 20.17
N VAL A 261 11.30 -14.66 19.83
CA VAL A 261 11.31 -14.06 18.50
C VAL A 261 12.01 -14.97 17.49
N ASP A 262 13.05 -15.70 17.90
CA ASP A 262 13.74 -16.66 17.04
C ASP A 262 12.84 -17.87 16.67
N GLN A 263 11.95 -18.27 17.57
CA GLN A 263 10.96 -19.32 17.27
C GLN A 263 9.92 -18.83 16.26
N VAL A 264 9.44 -17.59 16.43
CA VAL A 264 8.53 -16.94 15.46
C VAL A 264 9.17 -16.89 14.07
N ARG A 265 10.46 -16.52 13.99
CA ARG A 265 11.23 -16.55 12.74
C ARG A 265 11.27 -17.96 12.14
N GLY A 266 11.55 -18.98 12.95
CA GLY A 266 11.60 -20.38 12.50
C GLY A 266 10.27 -20.88 11.91
N VAL A 267 9.13 -20.42 12.43
CA VAL A 267 7.81 -20.72 11.86
C VAL A 267 7.63 -20.00 10.52
N MET A 268 7.98 -18.72 10.44
CA MET A 268 7.84 -17.94 9.20
C MET A 268 8.76 -18.43 8.07
N GLU A 269 9.95 -18.92 8.39
CA GLU A 269 10.89 -19.49 7.42
C GLU A 269 10.37 -20.78 6.77
N LYS A 270 9.33 -21.44 7.30
CA LYS A 270 8.72 -22.60 6.63
C LYS A 270 7.94 -22.19 5.37
N TYR A 271 7.53 -20.92 5.29
CA TYR A 271 6.68 -20.40 4.22
C TYR A 271 7.51 -19.64 3.18
N PRO A 272 7.58 -20.10 1.92
CA PRO A 272 8.43 -19.50 0.88
C PRO A 272 8.25 -17.98 0.65
N PRO A 273 7.03 -17.41 0.70
CA PRO A 273 6.85 -15.96 0.55
C PRO A 273 7.57 -15.16 1.66
N TYR A 274 7.52 -15.66 2.89
CA TYR A 274 8.08 -15.02 4.08
C TYR A 274 9.59 -15.28 4.22
N GLN A 275 10.09 -16.42 3.74
CA GLN A 275 11.55 -16.72 3.72
C GLN A 275 12.39 -15.59 3.14
N SER A 276 11.95 -15.00 2.02
CA SER A 276 12.70 -13.94 1.35
C SER A 276 12.80 -12.63 2.14
N ILE A 277 11.89 -12.43 3.09
CA ILE A 277 11.85 -11.29 4.01
C ILE A 277 12.85 -11.55 5.13
N PHE A 278 12.80 -12.71 5.76
CA PHE A 278 13.67 -13.09 6.88
C PHE A 278 15.12 -13.40 6.45
N ALA A 279 15.36 -13.82 5.20
CA ALA A 279 16.71 -14.02 4.67
C ALA A 279 17.50 -12.71 4.52
N LYS A 280 16.81 -11.56 4.47
CA LYS A 280 17.45 -10.23 4.44
C LYS A 280 17.74 -9.68 5.83
N ILE A 281 17.17 -10.27 6.88
CA ILE A 281 17.28 -9.82 8.26
C ILE A 281 18.37 -10.65 8.95
N SER A 282 19.43 -9.98 9.41
CA SER A 282 20.48 -10.62 10.21
C SER A 282 19.93 -10.95 11.60
N TYR A 283 20.41 -12.04 12.22
CA TYR A 283 20.00 -12.45 13.57
C TYR A 283 20.23 -11.31 14.58
N GLY A 284 19.20 -10.98 15.38
CA GLY A 284 19.31 -10.09 16.54
C GLY A 284 18.69 -8.70 16.43
N GLU A 285 18.11 -8.31 15.29
CA GLU A 285 17.50 -6.97 15.12
C GLU A 285 15.97 -7.04 14.96
N SER A 286 15.24 -7.18 16.07
CA SER A 286 13.76 -7.18 16.06
C SER A 286 13.17 -5.90 15.43
N GLN A 287 13.86 -4.76 15.54
CA GLN A 287 13.45 -3.50 14.89
C GLN A 287 13.51 -3.54 13.35
N MET A 288 14.32 -4.44 12.76
CA MET A 288 14.36 -4.63 11.31
C MET A 288 13.18 -5.43 10.78
N LEU A 289 12.48 -6.18 11.63
CA LEU A 289 11.39 -7.05 11.20
C LEU A 289 10.18 -6.26 10.73
N ASP A 290 9.74 -5.28 11.52
CA ASP A 290 8.63 -4.40 11.15
C ASP A 290 8.95 -3.64 9.86
N LYS A 291 10.18 -3.13 9.74
CA LYS A 291 10.65 -2.47 8.52
C LYS A 291 10.54 -3.40 7.30
N ALA A 292 10.98 -4.64 7.43
CA ALA A 292 10.93 -5.60 6.34
C ALA A 292 9.49 -5.96 5.95
N PHE A 293 8.58 -6.06 6.92
CA PHE A 293 7.14 -6.22 6.65
C PHE A 293 6.57 -5.02 5.89
N TYR A 294 6.88 -3.80 6.31
CA TYR A 294 6.43 -2.60 5.61
C TYR A 294 7.03 -2.48 4.19
N GLU A 295 8.30 -2.85 3.99
CA GLU A 295 8.91 -2.89 2.65
C GLU A 295 8.19 -3.88 1.73
N GLU A 296 7.84 -5.05 2.26
CA GLU A 296 7.11 -6.07 1.51
C GLU A 296 5.65 -5.66 1.25
N GLU A 297 5.01 -5.01 2.22
CA GLU A 297 3.68 -4.42 2.08
C GLU A 297 3.67 -3.43 0.90
N VAL A 298 4.58 -2.45 0.93
CA VAL A 298 4.73 -1.45 -0.15
C VAL A 298 5.01 -2.13 -1.49
N ARG A 299 5.82 -3.20 -1.51
CA ARG A 299 6.09 -3.96 -2.73
C ARG A 299 4.81 -4.56 -3.31
N ARG A 300 3.98 -5.22 -2.49
CA ARG A 300 2.71 -5.81 -2.92
C ARG A 300 1.70 -4.75 -3.36
N LEU A 301 1.61 -3.65 -2.61
CA LEU A 301 0.75 -2.51 -2.98
C LEU A 301 1.18 -1.88 -4.31
N CYS A 302 2.48 -1.82 -4.61
CA CYS A 302 2.95 -1.33 -5.91
C CYS A 302 2.63 -2.27 -7.07
N LEU A 303 2.67 -3.59 -6.84
CA LEU A 303 2.30 -4.61 -7.84
C LEU A 303 0.81 -4.58 -8.17
N SER A 304 -0.06 -4.22 -7.21
CA SER A 304 -1.50 -4.12 -7.46
C SER A 304 -1.82 -3.17 -8.62
N PHE A 305 -1.04 -2.10 -8.81
CA PHE A 305 -1.25 -1.15 -9.89
C PHE A 305 -0.82 -1.63 -11.28
N GLU A 306 -0.13 -2.77 -11.39
CA GLU A 306 0.24 -3.35 -12.69
C GLU A 306 -0.97 -3.94 -13.42
N GLN A 307 -2.00 -4.34 -12.67
CA GLN A 307 -3.29 -4.75 -13.21
C GLN A 307 -4.22 -3.54 -13.37
N GLN A 308 -5.30 -3.70 -14.16
CA GLN A 308 -6.31 -2.67 -14.44
C GLN A 308 -7.72 -3.22 -14.18
N PHE A 309 -8.68 -2.33 -13.94
CA PHE A 309 -10.10 -2.67 -13.75
C PHE A 309 -10.37 -3.48 -12.47
N HIS A 310 -9.84 -3.03 -11.33
CA HIS A 310 -10.09 -3.66 -10.02
C HIS A 310 -10.10 -2.62 -8.89
N TYR A 311 -10.81 -2.89 -7.80
CA TYR A 311 -10.93 -1.94 -6.68
C TYR A 311 -9.72 -1.93 -5.74
N ALA A 312 -8.84 -2.92 -5.82
CA ALA A 312 -7.63 -2.96 -4.99
C ALA A 312 -6.68 -1.75 -5.20
N VAL A 313 -6.80 -1.01 -6.32
CA VAL A 313 -6.05 0.24 -6.55
C VAL A 313 -6.37 1.33 -5.53
N PHE A 314 -7.63 1.41 -5.08
CA PHE A 314 -8.07 2.41 -4.10
C PHE A 314 -7.43 2.12 -2.74
N PHE A 315 -7.50 0.86 -2.30
CA PHE A 315 -6.84 0.41 -1.06
C PHE A 315 -5.33 0.63 -1.12
N ALA A 316 -4.70 0.24 -2.24
CA ALA A 316 -3.26 0.41 -2.40
C ALA A 316 -2.82 1.87 -2.40
N TYR A 317 -3.62 2.77 -2.98
CA TYR A 317 -3.32 4.20 -2.99
C TYR A 317 -3.32 4.79 -1.57
N ILE A 318 -4.35 4.51 -0.78
CA ILE A 318 -4.46 5.04 0.60
C ILE A 318 -3.31 4.52 1.46
N ARG A 319 -3.02 3.21 1.42
CA ARG A 319 -1.91 2.62 2.18
C ARG A 319 -0.54 3.17 1.76
N LEU A 320 -0.31 3.38 0.47
CA LEU A 320 0.94 3.99 0.00
C LEU A 320 1.07 5.45 0.45
N ARG A 321 -0.03 6.21 0.46
CA ARG A 321 0.00 7.60 0.92
C ARG A 321 0.19 7.70 2.44
N GLU A 322 -0.40 6.80 3.22
CA GLU A 322 -0.12 6.68 4.65
C GLU A 322 1.36 6.39 4.92
N GLN A 323 1.97 5.49 4.16
CA GLN A 323 3.41 5.22 4.27
C GLN A 323 4.26 6.44 3.91
N GLU A 324 3.86 7.21 2.90
CA GLU A 324 4.51 8.47 2.54
C GLU A 324 4.44 9.50 3.67
N ILE A 325 3.27 9.66 4.31
CA ILE A 325 3.09 10.54 5.45
C ILE A 325 3.97 10.10 6.63
N ARG A 326 4.05 8.79 6.92
CA ARG A 326 4.95 8.22 7.94
C ARG A 326 6.43 8.50 7.63
N ASN A 327 6.84 8.37 6.37
CA ASN A 327 8.20 8.70 5.94
C ASN A 327 8.49 10.20 6.13
N LEU A 328 7.55 11.07 5.78
CA LEU A 328 7.70 12.52 5.94
C LEU A 328 7.77 12.93 7.41
N MET A 329 6.96 12.32 8.28
CA MET A 329 7.03 12.52 9.73
C MET A 329 8.43 12.18 10.25
N TRP A 330 8.94 10.98 9.92
CA TRP A 330 10.27 10.54 10.34
C TRP A 330 11.38 11.47 9.87
N ILE A 331 11.37 11.85 8.59
CA ILE A 331 12.38 12.77 8.04
C ILE A 331 12.31 14.12 8.75
N SER A 332 11.10 14.66 8.94
CA SER A 332 10.90 15.97 9.58
C SER A 332 11.36 15.94 11.04
N GLU A 333 11.12 14.85 11.78
CA GLU A 333 11.61 14.66 13.15
C GLU A 333 13.13 14.54 13.22
N CYS A 334 13.74 13.77 12.32
CA CYS A 334 15.19 13.63 12.26
C CYS A 334 15.87 14.96 11.92
N VAL A 335 15.29 15.76 11.03
CA VAL A 335 15.77 17.11 10.68
C VAL A 335 15.61 18.06 11.86
N ALA A 336 14.45 18.07 12.52
CA ALA A 336 14.20 18.92 13.69
C ALA A 336 15.12 18.59 14.88
N GLN A 337 15.45 17.30 15.09
CA GLN A 337 16.36 16.84 16.14
C GLN A 337 17.84 16.85 15.73
N ASN A 338 18.15 17.24 14.48
CA ASN A 338 19.49 17.26 13.89
C ASN A 338 20.22 15.89 13.93
N GLN A 339 19.48 14.79 13.80
CA GLN A 339 20.00 13.42 13.84
C GLN A 339 20.05 12.78 12.44
N LYS A 340 20.86 13.38 11.56
CA LYS A 340 20.94 13.01 10.13
C LYS A 340 21.38 11.57 9.87
N ASN A 341 22.09 10.94 10.82
CA ASN A 341 22.60 9.58 10.68
C ASN A 341 21.50 8.51 10.60
N ARG A 342 20.32 8.75 11.19
CA ARG A 342 19.20 7.79 11.25
C ARG A 342 18.10 8.05 10.22
N VAL A 343 18.26 9.09 9.38
CA VAL A 343 17.24 9.47 8.39
C VAL A 343 17.02 8.34 7.38
N HIS A 344 18.06 7.62 7.01
CA HIS A 344 17.97 6.51 6.05
C HIS A 344 17.45 5.19 6.67
N ASP A 345 17.43 5.07 7.99
CA ASP A 345 17.15 3.80 8.67
C ASP A 345 15.67 3.44 8.66
N SER A 346 14.77 4.43 8.70
CA SER A 346 13.30 4.17 8.74
C SER A 346 12.56 4.59 7.47
N VAL A 347 13.24 5.17 6.47
CA VAL A 347 12.58 5.58 5.22
C VAL A 347 12.35 4.39 4.31
N ILE A 348 11.08 4.09 4.08
CA ILE A 348 10.66 3.02 3.18
C ILE A 348 10.41 3.61 1.80
N ARG A 349 11.33 3.34 0.87
CA ARG A 349 11.26 3.90 -0.48
C ARG A 349 10.10 3.30 -1.25
N ILE A 350 9.09 4.11 -1.53
CA ILE A 350 8.01 3.77 -2.45
C ILE A 350 8.61 3.71 -3.86
N ARG A 351 8.88 2.50 -4.35
CA ARG A 351 9.30 2.34 -5.75
C ARG A 351 8.08 2.53 -6.65
N ARG A 352 8.11 3.56 -7.50
CA ARG A 352 7.29 3.53 -8.71
C ARG A 352 7.75 2.33 -9.53
N CYS A 353 6.91 1.32 -9.71
CA CYS A 353 7.24 0.19 -10.59
C CYS A 353 7.63 0.76 -11.97
N GLY A 354 8.89 0.56 -12.35
CA GLY A 354 9.49 1.15 -13.55
C GLY A 354 11.02 1.33 -13.50
N GLY A 355 11.65 1.30 -12.32
CA GLY A 355 13.11 1.35 -12.18
C GLY A 355 13.73 -0.04 -11.97
N PRO A 356 14.78 -0.45 -12.70
CA PRO A 356 15.45 -1.73 -12.47
C PRO A 356 16.05 -1.79 -11.07
N GLN A 357 15.96 -2.96 -10.44
CA GLN A 357 16.74 -3.32 -9.26
C GLN A 357 18.24 -3.22 -9.60
N ALA A 358 18.89 -2.14 -9.22
CA ALA A 358 20.34 -2.15 -9.07
C ALA A 358 20.68 -2.89 -7.78
N THR A 359 20.70 -4.23 -7.85
CA THR A 359 21.43 -5.04 -6.88
C THR A 359 22.91 -4.70 -7.04
N VAL A 360 23.43 -3.82 -6.18
CA VAL A 360 24.88 -3.64 -6.01
C VAL A 360 25.38 -4.88 -5.28
N ARG A 361 25.71 -5.93 -6.03
CA ARG A 361 26.56 -7.00 -5.51
C ARG A 361 27.98 -6.47 -5.51
N GLY A 362 28.52 -6.22 -4.31
CA GLY A 362 29.94 -6.06 -4.10
C GLY A 362 30.67 -7.30 -4.59
N GLY A 363 31.40 -7.15 -5.70
CA GLY A 363 32.24 -8.17 -6.29
C GLY A 363 33.39 -7.45 -6.99
N LYS A 364 34.61 -7.80 -6.59
CA LYS A 364 35.88 -7.15 -6.95
C LYS A 364 35.98 -6.82 -8.45
N GLN A 365 36.46 -5.61 -8.75
CA GLN A 365 37.00 -5.26 -10.05
C GLN A 365 38.06 -6.30 -10.44
N GLN A 366 37.81 -7.02 -11.53
CA GLN A 366 38.85 -7.69 -12.30
C GLN A 366 38.65 -7.23 -13.74
N GLU A 367 39.53 -6.33 -14.18
CA GLU A 367 39.76 -6.06 -15.59
C GLU A 367 40.25 -7.35 -16.24
N VAL A 368 39.52 -7.84 -17.23
CA VAL A 368 40.03 -8.82 -18.18
C VAL A 368 39.65 -8.35 -19.57
N ALA A 369 40.67 -7.93 -20.31
CA ALA A 369 40.60 -7.67 -21.75
C ALA A 369 40.78 -8.98 -22.52
N ALA A 370 39.93 -9.23 -23.52
CA ALA A 370 40.14 -10.18 -24.62
C ALA A 370 39.06 -9.89 -25.68
N ASN A 371 39.41 -9.35 -26.85
CA ASN A 371 39.92 -10.00 -28.06
C ASN A 371 38.84 -10.72 -28.88
N ASP A 372 38.78 -10.33 -30.15
CA ASP A 372 37.89 -10.76 -31.22
C ASP A 372 38.01 -12.25 -31.60
N GLU A 373 37.01 -12.68 -32.37
CA GLU A 373 36.91 -13.89 -33.21
C GLU A 373 36.43 -15.21 -32.56
N ASP A 374 35.16 -15.58 -32.85
CA ASP A 374 34.79 -16.93 -33.35
C ASP A 374 33.28 -17.01 -33.72
N GLU A 375 32.98 -17.45 -34.95
CA GLU A 375 31.66 -17.63 -35.57
C GLU A 375 31.05 -19.05 -35.34
N TRP A 376 29.71 -19.17 -35.18
CA TRP A 376 28.81 -20.18 -35.82
C TRP A 376 27.31 -19.81 -35.53
N PRO A 377 26.25 -20.33 -36.20
CA PRO A 377 25.63 -19.85 -37.44
C PRO A 377 24.11 -19.51 -37.35
N ALA A 378 23.70 -18.55 -38.19
CA ALA A 378 22.41 -18.36 -38.90
C ALA A 378 21.03 -18.74 -38.30
N ALA A 379 20.19 -17.71 -38.12
CA ALA A 379 18.74 -17.70 -38.44
C ALA A 379 18.33 -16.31 -39.01
N PRO A 380 17.32 -16.19 -39.90
CA PRO A 380 17.31 -15.20 -40.98
C PRO A 380 16.94 -13.77 -40.55
N ARG A 381 17.84 -12.82 -40.87
CA ARG A 381 17.67 -11.36 -40.75
C ARG A 381 16.54 -10.84 -41.65
N ALA A 382 15.55 -10.16 -41.08
CA ALA A 382 14.69 -9.24 -41.81
C ALA A 382 15.10 -7.79 -41.50
N MET A 383 15.81 -7.16 -42.43
CA MET A 383 16.13 -5.73 -42.45
C MET A 383 14.92 -4.91 -42.85
N VAL A 384 14.60 -3.86 -42.09
CA VAL A 384 13.83 -2.71 -42.58
C VAL A 384 14.62 -1.44 -42.24
N THR A 385 15.16 -0.80 -43.28
CA THR A 385 15.81 0.51 -43.23
C THR A 385 14.74 1.61 -43.23
N SER A 386 14.94 2.60 -42.37
CA SER A 386 14.05 3.73 -42.15
C SER A 386 14.07 4.72 -43.31
N SER A 387 12.95 4.87 -44.01
CA SER A 387 12.57 6.13 -44.65
C SER A 387 11.06 6.11 -44.86
N TRP A 388 10.39 7.23 -44.53
CA TRP A 388 8.96 7.50 -44.76
C TRP A 388 7.97 6.90 -43.74
N ALA A 389 7.77 7.60 -42.61
CA ALA A 389 6.57 7.44 -41.78
C ALA A 389 6.04 8.82 -41.34
N ARG A 390 4.80 9.17 -41.70
CA ARG A 390 4.08 10.32 -41.11
C ARG A 390 3.62 9.92 -39.70
N ARG A 391 3.80 10.83 -38.73
CA ARG A 391 3.53 10.64 -37.30
C ARG A 391 2.08 11.03 -36.98
N TRP A 392 1.31 10.17 -36.30
CA TRP A 392 -0.12 10.41 -36.03
C TRP A 392 -0.45 10.69 -34.55
N GLY A 393 0.51 10.60 -33.62
CA GLY A 393 0.33 10.93 -32.19
C GLY A 393 1.24 10.12 -31.27
N GLY A 394 1.50 10.61 -30.05
CA GLY A 394 2.41 9.98 -29.07
C GLY A 394 1.74 9.72 -27.72
N GLY A 395 2.06 8.58 -27.10
CA GLY A 395 1.66 8.22 -25.73
C GLY A 395 2.78 7.46 -25.01
N HIS A 396 2.65 7.28 -23.69
CA HIS A 396 3.73 6.88 -22.76
C HIS A 396 4.46 5.54 -23.04
N PHE A 397 4.03 4.71 -23.99
CA PHE A 397 4.66 3.42 -24.32
C PHE A 397 4.82 3.19 -25.84
N GLY A 398 5.48 4.13 -26.53
CA GLY A 398 5.96 3.93 -27.89
C GLY A 398 5.37 4.85 -28.96
N HIS A 399 5.87 4.73 -30.19
CA HIS A 399 5.42 5.50 -31.34
C HIS A 399 4.53 4.66 -32.25
N THR A 400 3.33 5.17 -32.57
CA THR A 400 2.47 4.57 -33.59
C THR A 400 2.72 5.25 -34.93
N CYS A 401 3.07 4.47 -35.96
CA CYS A 401 3.33 4.95 -37.31
C CYS A 401 2.62 4.09 -38.35
N SER A 402 2.24 4.70 -39.48
CA SER A 402 1.70 3.99 -40.64
C SER A 402 2.84 3.36 -41.45
N ALA A 403 2.73 2.07 -41.78
CA ALA A 403 3.70 1.36 -42.63
C ALA A 403 2.99 0.56 -43.73
N PHE A 404 3.71 0.26 -44.82
CA PHE A 404 3.21 -0.56 -45.93
C PHE A 404 3.79 -1.96 -45.88
N VAL A 405 2.93 -2.97 -46.01
CA VAL A 405 3.34 -4.38 -46.00
C VAL A 405 4.00 -4.72 -47.35
N LYS A 406 5.26 -5.18 -47.34
CA LYS A 406 6.05 -5.45 -48.57
C LYS A 406 6.02 -6.93 -49.04
N LYS A 407 5.64 -7.89 -48.20
CA LYS A 407 5.58 -9.34 -48.51
C LYS A 407 4.44 -10.02 -47.76
N GLY A 408 3.93 -11.13 -48.30
CA GLY A 408 2.80 -11.90 -47.76
C GLY A 408 1.45 -11.53 -48.38
N GLU A 409 0.37 -12.14 -47.90
CA GLU A 409 -1.00 -12.01 -48.45
C GLU A 409 -1.56 -10.58 -48.43
N TYR A 410 -1.00 -9.70 -47.59
CA TYR A 410 -1.44 -8.30 -47.43
C TYR A 410 -0.50 -7.28 -48.07
N LYS A 411 0.33 -7.72 -49.03
CA LYS A 411 1.29 -6.85 -49.74
C LYS A 411 0.57 -5.65 -50.38
N GLY A 412 1.03 -4.44 -50.03
CA GLY A 412 0.48 -3.18 -50.52
C GLY A 412 -0.53 -2.49 -49.59
N GLN A 413 -0.99 -3.15 -48.52
CA GLN A 413 -1.89 -2.54 -47.55
C GLN A 413 -1.16 -1.67 -46.53
N THR A 414 -1.84 -0.60 -46.08
CA THR A 414 -1.33 0.31 -45.03
C THR A 414 -1.77 -0.22 -43.66
N VAL A 415 -0.82 -0.42 -42.75
CA VAL A 415 -1.06 -0.91 -41.40
C VAL A 415 -0.51 0.07 -40.36
N ALA A 416 -1.15 0.15 -39.20
CA ALA A 416 -0.65 0.90 -38.06
C ALA A 416 0.29 0.01 -37.23
N VAL A 417 1.53 0.46 -37.02
CA VAL A 417 2.57 -0.29 -36.30
C VAL A 417 2.97 0.50 -35.06
N LYS A 418 2.94 -0.18 -33.90
CA LYS A 418 3.38 0.37 -32.62
C LYS A 418 4.81 -0.06 -32.33
N ILE A 419 5.73 0.90 -32.27
CA ILE A 419 7.15 0.69 -32.00
C ILE A 419 7.41 0.88 -30.51
N ILE A 420 7.93 -0.17 -29.86
CA ILE A 420 8.32 -0.17 -28.44
C ILE A 420 9.84 -0.43 -28.38
N ALA A 421 10.61 0.50 -27.81
CA ALA A 421 12.06 0.34 -27.66
C ALA A 421 12.37 -0.40 -26.34
N LYS A 422 13.11 -1.50 -26.40
CA LYS A 422 13.78 -2.12 -25.24
C LYS A 422 15.27 -1.78 -25.28
N VAL A 423 15.83 -1.31 -24.16
CA VAL A 423 17.23 -0.85 -24.09
C VAL A 423 18.15 -1.97 -23.63
N LYS A 424 18.77 -2.64 -24.60
CA LYS A 424 20.21 -2.87 -24.83
C LYS A 424 20.32 -4.02 -25.84
N ASP A 425 21.01 -3.73 -26.92
CA ASP A 425 21.13 -4.47 -28.18
C ASP A 425 19.93 -4.36 -29.14
N TYR A 426 20.27 -3.95 -30.36
CA TYR A 426 19.37 -3.59 -31.47
C TYR A 426 18.60 -4.81 -32.01
N LEU A 427 17.60 -5.27 -31.26
CA LEU A 427 16.62 -6.26 -31.75
C LEU A 427 15.20 -5.72 -31.58
N ILE A 428 14.65 -5.19 -32.68
CA ILE A 428 13.24 -4.80 -32.80
C ILE A 428 12.42 -6.08 -33.06
N GLN A 429 11.73 -6.60 -32.04
CA GLN A 429 10.73 -7.64 -32.22
C GLN A 429 9.38 -7.03 -32.56
N PHE A 430 8.83 -7.40 -33.72
CA PHE A 430 7.49 -7.02 -34.15
C PHE A 430 6.47 -8.06 -33.65
N HIS A 431 5.56 -7.67 -32.75
CA HIS A 431 4.37 -8.45 -32.45
C HIS A 431 3.22 -8.01 -33.36
N CYS A 432 2.78 -8.87 -34.26
CA CYS A 432 1.54 -8.69 -35.01
C CYS A 432 0.38 -9.18 -34.14
N ILE A 433 -0.32 -8.25 -33.47
CA ILE A 433 -1.53 -8.59 -32.71
C ILE A 433 -2.68 -8.68 -33.72
N ARG A 434 -3.13 -9.91 -34.02
CA ARG A 434 -4.42 -10.15 -34.69
C ARG A 434 -5.53 -9.94 -33.68
N GLY A 435 -6.33 -8.88 -33.83
CA GLY A 435 -7.51 -8.62 -33.01
C GLY A 435 -8.17 -7.30 -33.37
N PHE A 436 -9.13 -7.39 -34.30
CA PHE A 436 -10.22 -6.45 -34.62
C PHE A 436 -10.15 -5.01 -34.09
N TRP A 437 -9.83 -4.08 -35.00
CA TRP A 437 -10.47 -2.76 -35.03
C TRP A 437 -10.96 -2.54 -36.47
N LEU A 438 -12.26 -2.68 -36.68
CA LEU A 438 -12.96 -2.17 -37.85
C LEU A 438 -12.79 -0.65 -37.84
N LEU A 439 -12.20 -0.10 -38.90
CA LEU A 439 -12.26 1.32 -39.21
C LEU A 439 -12.98 1.44 -40.55
N ASP A 440 -14.22 1.92 -40.47
CA ASP A 440 -15.04 2.34 -41.60
C ASP A 440 -14.28 3.27 -42.54
N LYS A 441 -14.48 3.03 -43.84
CA LYS A 441 -14.71 4.06 -44.84
C LYS A 441 -15.76 3.62 -45.83
#